data_AF-A0A1G9RS72-F1
#
_entry.id   AF-A0A1G9RS72-F1
#
_cell.length_a   1.000
_cell.length_b   1.000
_cell.length_c   1.000
_cell.angle_alpha   90.00
_cell.angle_beta   90.00
_cell.angle_gamma   90.00
#
_symmetry.space_group_name_H-M   'P 1'
#
loop_
_entity.id
_entity.type
_entity.pdbx_description
1 polymer ?
#
loop_
_entity_poly.entity_id
_entity_poly.type
_entity_poly.pdbx_seq_one_letter_code
_entity_poly.pdbx_strand_id
1 'polypeptide(L)'
;MRTGGVWIGITAGVLAAGLIAGGAIWLFDEDLPLGTKEGAEATDFGPDGFGKLKIGMTKDEAIATGALGPSPVAVVTGCDDYSFLGGPLPEPARMALEAAAEKQYEAAKKENDEIRAQLDAHRGQSAQDFAARADLLARSAEALKKMSVASAESSARSSFRVRRANEHGGVSFGQGKLRLISAPPFAKTAEGIGRESSVADLQKAYEGRGMVEDRGRFEVPVSADRVLAFDAKGGKVTNFLLLSKSIRCR
;
A
#
# COMPACT_ATOMS: atom_id res chain seq x y z
N MET A 1 -5.50 42.59 53.64
CA MET A 1 -6.36 42.59 52.44
C MET A 1 -5.59 41.88 51.34
N ARG A 2 -6.05 40.68 50.95
CA ARG A 2 -5.46 39.83 49.91
C ARG A 2 -6.41 39.84 48.71
N THR A 3 -5.93 40.26 47.56
CA THR A 3 -6.53 40.09 46.23
C THR A 3 -5.35 39.77 45.31
N GLY A 4 -5.32 38.77 44.44
CA GLY A 4 -6.31 37.83 43.94
C GLY A 4 -5.75 37.44 42.55
N GLY A 5 -4.98 36.35 42.48
CA GLY A 5 -4.35 35.90 41.24
C GLY A 5 -5.39 35.30 40.29
N VAL A 6 -5.39 35.76 39.03
CA VAL A 6 -6.23 35.20 37.97
C VAL A 6 -5.43 34.12 37.24
N TRP A 7 -5.83 32.86 37.43
CA TRP A 7 -5.41 31.71 36.65
C TRP A 7 -6.40 31.54 35.49
N ILE A 8 -5.92 31.65 34.24
CA ILE A 8 -6.71 31.28 33.05
C ILE A 8 -6.33 29.85 32.70
N GLY A 9 -7.15 28.90 33.13
CA GLY A 9 -7.12 27.54 32.62
C GLY A 9 -7.85 27.48 31.28
N ILE A 10 -7.15 27.05 30.23
CA ILE A 10 -7.78 26.67 28.96
C ILE A 10 -7.70 25.15 28.85
N THR A 11 -8.80 24.50 29.23
CA THR A 11 -9.14 23.12 28.85
C THR A 11 -10.45 23.16 28.07
N ALA A 12 -10.37 22.92 26.76
CA ALA A 12 -11.44 22.41 25.91
C ALA A 12 -10.71 21.86 24.66
N GLY A 13 -10.69 20.56 24.36
CA GLY A 13 -11.81 19.64 24.38
C GLY A 13 -12.53 19.72 23.04
N VAL A 14 -11.91 19.20 21.97
CA VAL A 14 -12.62 18.87 20.73
C VAL A 14 -12.41 17.39 20.45
N LEU A 15 -13.27 16.59 21.06
CA LEU A 15 -13.69 15.29 20.57
C LEU A 15 -14.54 15.54 19.32
N ALA A 16 -13.97 15.36 18.13
CA ALA A 16 -14.75 15.19 16.91
C ALA A 16 -14.85 13.69 16.61
N ALA A 17 -15.80 13.04 17.29
CA ALA A 17 -16.34 11.76 16.90
C ALA A 17 -17.09 11.91 15.56
N GLY A 18 -16.42 11.55 14.47
CA GLY A 18 -17.07 11.31 13.18
C GLY A 18 -17.61 9.88 13.15
N LEU A 19 -18.82 9.70 13.67
CA LEU A 19 -19.65 8.51 13.42
C LEU A 19 -19.95 8.42 11.92
N ILE A 20 -19.25 7.53 11.20
CA ILE A 20 -19.77 6.98 9.95
C ILE A 20 -20.65 5.79 10.35
N ALA A 21 -21.93 6.10 10.57
CA ALA A 21 -22.98 5.10 10.56
C ALA A 21 -23.23 4.66 9.10
N GLY A 22 -23.21 3.36 8.84
CA GLY A 22 -23.78 2.80 7.62
C GLY A 22 -23.01 1.63 7.04
N GLY A 23 -23.35 0.42 7.47
CA GLY A 23 -23.10 -0.80 6.71
C GLY A 23 -21.97 -1.67 7.23
N ALA A 24 -22.24 -2.36 8.33
CA ALA A 24 -21.61 -3.66 8.55
C ALA A 24 -22.09 -4.60 7.42
N ILE A 25 -21.33 -4.68 6.32
CA ILE A 25 -21.46 -5.77 5.36
C ILE A 25 -20.69 -6.95 5.96
N TRP A 26 -21.36 -7.66 6.86
CA TRP A 26 -21.10 -9.08 7.07
C TRP A 26 -21.89 -9.80 6.00
N LEU A 27 -21.20 -10.30 4.97
CA LEU A 27 -21.63 -11.18 3.85
C LEU A 27 -20.45 -11.07 2.85
N PHE A 28 -19.52 -11.99 2.69
CA PHE A 28 -19.64 -13.44 2.58
C PHE A 28 -18.41 -14.12 3.20
N ASP A 29 -18.65 -15.05 4.11
CA ASP A 29 -17.75 -16.15 4.42
C ASP A 29 -18.04 -17.21 3.34
N GLU A 30 -17.57 -16.96 2.12
CA GLU A 30 -17.52 -18.00 1.10
C GLU A 30 -16.08 -18.47 1.03
N ASP A 31 -15.89 -19.75 1.33
CA ASP A 31 -14.74 -20.58 1.02
C ASP A 31 -14.40 -20.48 -0.48
N LEU A 32 -13.89 -19.33 -0.92
CA LEU A 32 -13.26 -19.20 -2.21
C LEU A 32 -12.01 -20.08 -2.14
N PRO A 33 -11.89 -21.09 -3.01
CA PRO A 33 -10.75 -21.99 -2.97
C PRO A 33 -9.48 -21.14 -3.01
N LEU A 34 -8.66 -21.23 -1.95
CA LEU A 34 -7.32 -20.64 -1.92
C LEU A 34 -6.64 -21.04 -3.22
N GLY A 35 -6.38 -20.05 -4.09
CA GLY A 35 -5.92 -20.20 -5.47
C GLY A 35 -5.48 -21.60 -5.83
N THR A 36 -6.31 -22.32 -6.60
CA THR A 36 -6.05 -23.69 -7.00
C THR A 36 -4.69 -23.78 -7.68
N LYS A 37 -3.95 -24.88 -7.45
CA LYS A 37 -2.71 -25.21 -8.18
C LYS A 37 -2.90 -25.24 -9.71
N GLU A 38 -4.15 -25.31 -10.16
CA GLU A 38 -4.54 -25.31 -11.57
C GLU A 38 -4.26 -23.93 -12.19
N GLY A 39 -3.07 -23.81 -12.80
CA GLY A 39 -2.59 -22.62 -13.50
C GLY A 39 -1.13 -22.28 -13.17
N ALA A 40 -0.64 -22.72 -12.01
CA ALA A 40 0.77 -22.66 -11.66
C ALA A 40 1.38 -24.05 -11.90
N GLU A 41 1.98 -24.26 -13.07
CA GLU A 41 3.02 -25.30 -13.19
C GLU A 41 3.98 -25.16 -12.02
N ALA A 42 4.52 -26.26 -11.50
CA ALA A 42 5.45 -26.24 -10.37
C ALA A 42 6.71 -25.43 -10.73
N THR A 43 6.63 -24.12 -10.54
CA THR A 43 7.68 -23.17 -10.86
C THR A 43 8.08 -22.50 -9.57
N ASP A 44 9.35 -22.65 -9.23
CA ASP A 44 9.93 -22.04 -8.06
C ASP A 44 9.78 -20.51 -8.13
N PHE A 45 9.44 -19.93 -6.99
CA PHE A 45 9.43 -18.49 -6.81
C PHE A 45 10.86 -18.01 -6.57
N GLY A 46 11.38 -17.17 -7.44
CA GLY A 46 12.82 -16.92 -7.46
C GLY A 46 13.21 -15.50 -7.81
N PRO A 47 14.52 -15.24 -7.94
CA PRO A 47 15.06 -13.94 -8.33
C PRO A 47 14.56 -13.45 -9.70
N ASP A 48 14.13 -14.37 -10.56
CA ASP A 48 13.65 -14.10 -11.91
C ASP A 48 12.13 -13.87 -12.00
N GLY A 49 11.37 -14.16 -10.95
CA GLY A 49 9.92 -14.02 -10.91
C GLY A 49 9.20 -15.28 -10.42
N PHE A 50 8.00 -15.50 -10.95
CA PHE A 50 7.15 -16.64 -10.61
C PHE A 50 6.46 -17.19 -11.86
N GLY A 51 6.76 -18.43 -12.23
CA GLY A 51 6.31 -19.03 -13.47
C GLY A 51 6.70 -18.18 -14.68
N LYS A 52 5.71 -17.77 -15.47
CA LYS A 52 5.91 -16.91 -16.64
C LYS A 52 6.04 -15.42 -16.30
N LEU A 53 5.70 -15.02 -15.08
CA LEU A 53 5.67 -13.62 -14.67
C LEU A 53 7.05 -13.16 -14.21
N LYS A 54 7.53 -12.05 -14.78
CA LYS A 54 8.83 -11.46 -14.47
C LYS A 54 8.71 -9.97 -14.17
N ILE A 55 9.43 -9.51 -13.14
CA ILE A 55 9.52 -8.09 -12.81
C ILE A 55 9.95 -7.29 -14.05
N GLY A 56 9.27 -6.18 -14.31
CA GLY A 56 9.50 -5.31 -15.45
C GLY A 56 8.63 -5.60 -16.68
N MET A 57 7.95 -6.75 -16.74
CA MET A 57 6.94 -7.03 -17.79
C MET A 57 5.90 -5.92 -17.86
N THR A 58 5.46 -5.58 -19.07
CA THR A 58 4.28 -4.72 -19.23
C THR A 58 3.02 -5.43 -18.76
N LYS A 59 1.99 -4.65 -18.51
CA LYS A 59 0.67 -5.17 -18.12
C LYS A 59 0.10 -6.17 -19.14
N ASP A 60 0.16 -5.84 -20.42
CA ASP A 60 -0.39 -6.67 -21.50
C ASP A 60 0.39 -7.99 -21.64
N GLU A 61 1.72 -7.95 -21.55
CA GLU A 61 2.56 -9.16 -21.55
C GLU A 61 2.23 -10.08 -20.38
N ALA A 62 2.06 -9.51 -19.19
CA ALA A 62 1.75 -10.27 -17.99
C ALA A 62 0.35 -10.91 -18.04
N ILE A 63 -0.66 -10.19 -18.53
CA ILE A 63 -2.02 -10.73 -18.74
C ILE A 63 -1.99 -11.82 -19.81
N ALA A 64 -1.24 -11.62 -20.90
CA ALA A 64 -1.11 -12.60 -21.99
C ALA A 64 -0.49 -13.93 -21.55
N THR A 65 0.20 -13.99 -20.40
CA THR A 65 0.69 -15.26 -19.84
C THR A 65 -0.43 -16.21 -19.41
N GLY A 66 -1.65 -15.69 -19.19
CA GLY A 66 -2.78 -16.42 -18.63
C GLY A 66 -2.69 -16.65 -17.12
N ALA A 67 -1.64 -16.16 -16.44
CA ALA A 67 -1.44 -16.35 -15.01
C ALA A 67 -2.26 -15.40 -14.13
N LEU A 68 -2.82 -14.33 -14.70
CA LEU A 68 -3.53 -13.27 -13.99
C LEU A 68 -5.01 -13.24 -14.38
N GLY A 69 -5.85 -12.73 -13.49
CA GLY A 69 -7.22 -12.35 -13.84
C GLY A 69 -7.27 -11.26 -14.93
N PRO A 70 -8.37 -11.14 -15.68
CA PRO A 70 -8.48 -10.22 -16.82
C PRO A 70 -8.58 -8.74 -16.43
N SER A 71 -8.83 -8.45 -15.15
CA SER A 71 -9.10 -7.10 -14.62
C SER A 71 -8.38 -6.88 -13.30
N PRO A 72 -8.02 -5.62 -12.95
CA PRO A 72 -7.38 -5.33 -11.68
C PRO A 72 -8.38 -5.54 -10.54
N VAL A 73 -7.89 -6.07 -9.42
CA VAL A 73 -8.68 -6.24 -8.19
C VAL A 73 -8.64 -4.99 -7.31
N ALA A 74 -7.67 -4.11 -7.51
CA ALA A 74 -7.59 -2.78 -6.92
C ALA A 74 -6.80 -1.82 -7.82
N VAL A 75 -7.10 -0.52 -7.72
CA VAL A 75 -6.34 0.56 -8.36
C VAL A 75 -6.10 1.64 -7.31
N VAL A 76 -4.85 1.77 -6.85
CA VAL A 76 -4.53 2.64 -5.70
C VAL A 76 -3.29 3.46 -5.99
N THR A 77 -3.42 4.78 -5.91
CA THR A 77 -2.30 5.73 -5.99
C THR A 77 -1.37 5.42 -7.18
N GLY A 78 -1.97 5.16 -8.35
CA GLY A 78 -1.26 4.86 -9.59
C GLY A 78 -0.60 3.47 -9.70
N CYS A 79 -0.97 2.53 -8.83
CA CYS A 79 -0.67 1.11 -9.00
C CYS A 79 -1.94 0.30 -9.30
N ASP A 80 -1.83 -0.63 -10.26
CA ASP A 80 -2.87 -1.61 -10.55
C ASP A 80 -2.49 -2.94 -9.93
N ASP A 81 -3.32 -3.45 -9.03
CA ASP A 81 -3.09 -4.75 -8.38
C ASP A 81 -3.95 -5.82 -9.05
N TYR A 82 -3.34 -6.96 -9.39
CA TYR A 82 -4.01 -8.11 -10.00
C TYR A 82 -3.86 -9.34 -9.11
N SER A 83 -4.89 -10.17 -9.08
CA SER A 83 -4.80 -11.51 -8.51
C SER A 83 -4.35 -12.50 -9.58
N PHE A 84 -3.74 -13.60 -9.13
CA PHE A 84 -3.55 -14.76 -9.99
C PHE A 84 -4.89 -15.30 -10.47
N LEU A 85 -4.88 -16.04 -11.57
CA LEU A 85 -6.06 -16.73 -12.09
C LEU A 85 -6.66 -17.64 -11.00
N GLY A 86 -7.99 -17.63 -10.85
CA GLY A 86 -8.70 -18.33 -9.76
C GLY A 86 -8.59 -17.65 -8.40
N GLY A 87 -7.87 -16.53 -8.31
CA GLY A 87 -7.84 -15.68 -7.13
C GLY A 87 -9.10 -14.81 -6.99
N PRO A 88 -9.08 -13.91 -6.00
CA PRO A 88 -10.15 -12.96 -5.74
C PRO A 88 -10.63 -12.19 -6.96
N LEU A 89 -11.95 -12.05 -7.10
CA LEU A 89 -12.53 -11.17 -8.10
C LEU A 89 -12.46 -9.69 -7.65
N PRO A 90 -12.44 -8.73 -8.59
CA PRO A 90 -12.54 -7.32 -8.27
C PRO A 90 -13.83 -7.02 -7.49
N GLU A 91 -13.75 -6.11 -6.50
CA GLU A 91 -14.90 -5.67 -5.70
C GLU A 91 -15.29 -4.23 -6.11
N PRO A 92 -16.26 -4.05 -7.04
CA PRO A 92 -16.48 -2.76 -7.70
C PRO A 92 -16.86 -1.64 -6.74
N ALA A 93 -17.64 -1.94 -5.70
CA ALA A 93 -18.02 -0.96 -4.68
C ALA A 93 -16.79 -0.44 -3.92
N ARG A 94 -15.84 -1.32 -3.58
CA ARG A 94 -14.59 -0.91 -2.93
C ARG A 94 -13.71 -0.09 -3.87
N MET A 95 -13.56 -0.54 -5.11
CA MET A 95 -12.79 0.21 -6.11
C MET A 95 -13.37 1.61 -6.36
N ALA A 96 -14.70 1.76 -6.34
CA ALA A 96 -15.35 3.06 -6.44
C ALA A 96 -15.03 3.97 -5.23
N LEU A 97 -15.01 3.42 -4.01
CA LEU A 97 -14.59 4.14 -2.82
C LEU A 97 -13.13 4.59 -2.92
N GLU A 98 -12.23 3.71 -3.37
CA GLU A 98 -10.80 4.00 -3.62
C GLU A 98 -10.62 5.12 -4.63
N ALA A 99 -11.28 5.04 -5.78
CA ALA A 99 -11.26 6.09 -6.79
C ALA A 99 -11.79 7.44 -6.26
N ALA A 100 -12.83 7.41 -5.42
CA ALA A 100 -13.38 8.62 -4.80
C ALA A 100 -12.40 9.27 -3.81
N ALA A 101 -11.73 8.47 -2.98
CA ALA A 101 -10.73 8.98 -2.02
C ALA A 101 -9.49 9.55 -2.73
N GLU A 102 -9.00 8.88 -3.78
CA GLU A 102 -7.90 9.39 -4.61
C GLU A 102 -8.27 10.74 -5.23
N LYS A 103 -9.50 10.86 -5.77
CA LYS A 103 -10.00 12.13 -6.31
C LYS A 103 -10.05 13.24 -5.26
N GLN A 104 -10.44 12.92 -4.03
CA GLN A 104 -10.45 13.88 -2.91
C GLN A 104 -9.04 14.30 -2.51
N TYR A 105 -8.08 13.35 -2.47
CA TYR A 105 -6.68 13.64 -2.20
C TYR A 105 -6.09 14.59 -3.25
N GLU A 106 -6.25 14.26 -4.54
CA GLU A 106 -5.74 15.07 -5.65
C GLU A 106 -6.36 16.48 -5.69
N ALA A 107 -7.66 16.59 -5.40
CA ALA A 107 -8.32 17.89 -5.29
C ALA A 107 -7.77 18.72 -4.13
N ALA A 108 -7.58 18.13 -2.95
CA ALA A 108 -7.02 18.80 -1.78
C ALA A 108 -5.54 19.17 -1.96
N LYS A 109 -4.77 18.31 -2.65
CA LYS A 109 -3.39 18.58 -3.02
C LYS A 109 -3.30 19.77 -3.97
N LYS A 110 -4.12 19.79 -5.02
CA LYS A 110 -4.18 20.91 -5.97
C LYS A 110 -4.56 22.22 -5.27
N GLU A 111 -5.58 22.19 -4.41
CA GLU A 111 -5.99 23.34 -3.59
C GLU A 111 -4.81 23.86 -2.74
N ASN A 112 -4.09 22.96 -2.05
CA ASN A 112 -2.92 23.35 -1.26
C ASN A 112 -1.78 23.90 -2.11
N ASP A 113 -1.49 23.31 -3.27
CA ASP A 113 -0.46 23.77 -4.19
C ASP A 113 -0.76 25.19 -4.71
N GLU A 114 -2.03 25.48 -5.04
CA GLU A 114 -2.50 26.82 -5.41
C GLU A 114 -2.38 27.84 -4.26
N ILE A 115 -2.69 27.42 -3.03
CA ILE A 115 -2.51 28.27 -1.83
C ILE A 115 -1.04 28.56 -1.56
N ARG A 116 -0.16 27.57 -1.75
CA ARG A 116 1.29 27.78 -1.60
C ARG A 116 1.83 28.77 -2.63
N ALA A 117 1.36 28.70 -3.87
CA ALA A 117 1.71 29.69 -4.89
C ALA A 117 1.25 31.12 -4.51
N GLN A 118 0.07 31.25 -3.89
CA GLN A 118 -0.42 32.55 -3.38
C GLN A 118 0.39 33.05 -2.18
N LEU A 119 0.75 32.16 -1.23
CA LEU A 119 1.63 32.51 -0.10
C LEU A 119 2.98 33.06 -0.57
N ASP A 120 3.51 32.51 -1.66
CA ASP A 120 4.75 32.97 -2.26
C ASP A 120 4.63 34.37 -2.90
N ALA A 121 3.45 34.71 -3.43
CA ALA A 121 3.16 36.05 -3.95
C ALA A 121 3.03 37.11 -2.85
N HIS A 122 2.66 36.72 -1.62
CA HIS A 122 2.48 37.61 -0.47
C HIS A 122 3.68 37.64 0.49
N ARG A 123 4.91 37.40 0.03
CA ARG A 123 6.12 37.38 0.88
C ARG A 123 6.57 38.75 1.45
N GLY A 124 5.83 39.83 1.20
CA GLY A 124 6.13 41.17 1.69
C GLY A 124 6.03 41.33 3.22
N GLN A 125 6.43 42.51 3.72
CA GLN A 125 6.41 42.87 5.15
C GLN A 125 5.31 43.90 5.49
N SER A 126 4.38 44.17 4.58
CA SER A 126 3.28 45.10 4.88
C SER A 126 2.25 44.47 5.82
N ALA A 127 1.50 45.30 6.56
CA ALA A 127 0.40 44.81 7.39
C ALA A 127 -0.67 44.07 6.56
N GLN A 128 -0.87 44.49 5.30
CA GLN A 128 -1.78 43.85 4.35
C GLN A 128 -1.27 42.45 3.95
N ASP A 129 0.03 42.30 3.72
CA ASP A 129 0.65 40.99 3.44
C ASP A 129 0.48 40.03 4.62
N PHE A 130 0.70 40.49 5.86
CA PHE A 130 0.51 39.65 7.04
C PHE A 130 -0.93 39.17 7.19
N ALA A 131 -1.92 40.05 6.98
CA ALA A 131 -3.33 39.68 7.04
C ALA A 131 -3.69 38.64 5.95
N ALA A 132 -3.31 38.90 4.69
CA ALA A 132 -3.56 37.97 3.58
C ALA A 132 -2.89 36.60 3.79
N ARG A 133 -1.68 36.58 4.34
CA ARG A 133 -0.96 35.33 4.65
C ARG A 133 -1.65 34.54 5.76
N ALA A 134 -2.20 35.18 6.78
CA ALA A 134 -2.90 34.49 7.86
C ALA A 134 -4.09 33.68 7.32
N ASP A 135 -4.90 34.29 6.46
CA ASP A 135 -6.04 33.63 5.80
C ASP A 135 -5.58 32.49 4.88
N LEU A 136 -4.53 32.70 4.09
CA LEU A 136 -3.97 31.67 3.22
C LEU A 136 -3.39 30.49 4.02
N LEU A 137 -2.74 30.74 5.15
CA LEU A 137 -2.23 29.69 6.03
C LEU A 137 -3.38 28.87 6.64
N ALA A 138 -4.46 29.52 7.06
CA ALA A 138 -5.65 28.82 7.56
C ALA A 138 -6.27 27.91 6.48
N ARG A 139 -6.39 28.40 5.24
CA ARG A 139 -6.87 27.61 4.10
C ARG A 139 -5.92 26.45 3.76
N SER A 140 -4.60 26.67 3.82
CA SER A 140 -3.59 25.62 3.61
C SER A 140 -3.71 24.53 4.67
N ALA A 141 -3.91 24.90 5.94
CA ALA A 141 -4.13 23.95 7.03
C ALA A 141 -5.37 23.07 6.79
N GLU A 142 -6.48 23.64 6.31
CA GLU A 142 -7.67 22.86 5.98
C GLU A 142 -7.48 21.96 4.75
N ALA A 143 -6.77 22.43 3.71
CA ALA A 143 -6.42 21.60 2.57
C ALA A 143 -5.52 20.41 3.00
N LEU A 144 -4.52 20.66 3.84
CA LEU A 144 -3.66 19.61 4.42
C LEU A 144 -4.45 18.63 5.29
N LYS A 145 -5.44 19.10 6.06
CA LYS A 145 -6.34 18.22 6.82
C LYS A 145 -7.14 17.31 5.89
N LYS A 146 -7.72 17.83 4.81
CA LYS A 146 -8.43 17.01 3.79
C LYS A 146 -7.50 15.96 3.19
N MET A 147 -6.27 16.36 2.83
CA MET A 147 -5.24 15.42 2.33
C MET A 147 -4.92 14.32 3.36
N SER A 148 -4.80 14.69 4.64
CA SER A 148 -4.51 13.75 5.72
C SER A 148 -5.63 12.73 5.92
N VAL A 149 -6.90 13.18 5.91
CA VAL A 149 -8.06 12.27 6.00
C VAL A 149 -8.10 11.30 4.82
N ALA A 150 -7.95 11.80 3.59
CA ALA A 150 -7.93 10.94 2.40
C ALA A 150 -6.76 9.94 2.42
N SER A 151 -5.59 10.36 2.91
CA SER A 151 -4.41 9.49 3.08
C SER A 151 -4.62 8.43 4.16
N ALA A 152 -5.26 8.77 5.29
CA ALA A 152 -5.59 7.83 6.35
C ALA A 152 -6.60 6.77 5.87
N GLU A 153 -7.62 7.18 5.11
CA GLU A 153 -8.56 6.26 4.48
C GLU A 153 -7.88 5.33 3.47
N SER A 154 -6.96 5.85 2.65
CA SER A 154 -6.14 5.05 1.73
C SER A 154 -5.25 4.04 2.48
N SER A 155 -4.70 4.44 3.62
CA SER A 155 -3.90 3.55 4.49
C SER A 155 -4.74 2.42 5.07
N ALA A 156 -5.95 2.72 5.55
CA ALA A 156 -6.88 1.70 6.02
C ALA A 156 -7.22 0.68 4.91
N ARG A 157 -7.41 1.15 3.67
CA ARG A 157 -7.67 0.29 2.50
C ARG A 157 -6.43 -0.50 2.06
N SER A 158 -5.25 0.06 2.24
CA SER A 158 -3.98 -0.64 1.99
C SER A 158 -3.80 -1.86 2.90
N SER A 159 -4.31 -1.83 4.13
CA SER A 159 -4.29 -3.00 5.01
C SER A 159 -5.08 -4.19 4.45
N PHE A 160 -6.21 -3.92 3.78
CA PHE A 160 -6.99 -4.94 3.10
C PHE A 160 -6.21 -5.56 1.93
N ARG A 161 -5.48 -4.75 1.16
CA ARG A 161 -4.63 -5.24 0.06
C ARG A 161 -3.50 -6.11 0.55
N VAL A 162 -2.79 -5.68 1.60
CA VAL A 162 -1.74 -6.47 2.24
C VAL A 162 -2.34 -7.80 2.71
N ARG A 163 -3.54 -7.78 3.31
CA ARG A 163 -4.21 -9.01 3.74
C ARG A 163 -4.55 -9.94 2.55
N ARG A 164 -5.19 -9.43 1.50
CA ARG A 164 -5.50 -10.20 0.27
C ARG A 164 -4.26 -10.76 -0.41
N ALA A 165 -3.21 -9.95 -0.56
CA ALA A 165 -1.95 -10.36 -1.15
C ALA A 165 -1.26 -11.44 -0.29
N ASN A 166 -1.33 -11.32 1.03
CA ASN A 166 -0.86 -12.36 1.94
C ASN A 166 -1.72 -13.63 1.84
N GLU A 167 -3.03 -13.53 1.64
CA GLU A 167 -3.95 -14.68 1.61
C GLU A 167 -3.87 -15.45 0.29
N HIS A 168 -3.76 -14.77 -0.85
CA HIS A 168 -3.90 -15.39 -2.17
C HIS A 168 -2.69 -15.17 -3.10
N GLY A 169 -1.71 -14.36 -2.69
CA GLY A 169 -0.70 -13.83 -3.61
C GLY A 169 -1.28 -12.82 -4.59
N GLY A 170 -0.46 -12.37 -5.52
CA GLY A 170 -0.88 -11.48 -6.59
C GLY A 170 0.29 -10.70 -7.15
N VAL A 171 -0.01 -9.72 -8.00
CA VAL A 171 0.98 -8.85 -8.60
C VAL A 171 0.55 -7.40 -8.54
N SER A 172 1.51 -6.49 -8.58
CA SER A 172 1.26 -5.06 -8.67
C SER A 172 2.02 -4.45 -9.83
N PHE A 173 1.35 -3.60 -10.60
CA PHE A 173 1.93 -2.83 -11.70
C PHE A 173 2.04 -1.37 -11.30
N GLY A 174 3.24 -0.78 -11.48
CA GLY A 174 3.49 0.64 -11.31
C GLY A 174 4.15 1.19 -12.58
N GLN A 175 3.82 2.43 -12.97
CA GLN A 175 4.35 3.02 -14.22
C GLN A 175 4.16 2.12 -15.46
N GLY A 176 3.06 1.33 -15.49
CA GLY A 176 2.75 0.40 -16.58
C GLY A 176 3.56 -0.91 -16.59
N LYS A 177 4.41 -1.15 -15.58
CA LYS A 177 5.29 -2.33 -15.51
C LYS A 177 5.10 -3.11 -14.21
N LEU A 178 5.29 -4.41 -14.28
CA LEU A 178 5.22 -5.33 -13.15
C LEU A 178 6.30 -4.97 -12.15
N ARG A 179 5.91 -4.51 -10.96
CA ARG A 179 6.83 -4.03 -9.92
C ARG A 179 6.95 -4.96 -8.73
N LEU A 180 5.94 -5.79 -8.49
CA LEU A 180 5.85 -6.68 -7.34
C LEU A 180 5.14 -7.95 -7.74
N ILE A 181 5.65 -9.08 -7.26
CA ILE A 181 4.97 -10.37 -7.28
C ILE A 181 4.92 -10.85 -5.82
N SER A 182 3.73 -11.00 -5.25
CA SER A 182 3.51 -11.64 -3.95
C SER A 182 3.26 -13.12 -4.18
N ALA A 183 4.01 -13.98 -3.50
CA ALA A 183 3.93 -15.41 -3.69
C ALA A 183 2.53 -15.94 -3.28
N PRO A 184 1.90 -16.81 -4.08
CA PRO A 184 0.68 -17.50 -3.65
C PRO A 184 0.99 -18.50 -2.52
N PRO A 185 -0.02 -18.96 -1.75
CA PRO A 185 0.22 -19.74 -0.53
C PRO A 185 1.01 -21.03 -0.70
N PHE A 186 0.89 -21.65 -1.87
CA PHE A 186 1.54 -22.90 -2.21
C PHE A 186 2.95 -22.73 -2.80
N ALA A 187 3.34 -21.50 -3.16
CA ALA A 187 4.63 -21.26 -3.76
C ALA A 187 5.77 -21.48 -2.75
N LYS A 188 6.90 -21.91 -3.29
CA LYS A 188 8.16 -22.05 -2.56
C LYS A 188 9.28 -21.49 -3.42
N THR A 189 10.34 -21.05 -2.77
CA THR A 189 11.60 -20.74 -3.45
C THR A 189 12.33 -22.02 -3.86
N ALA A 190 13.35 -21.88 -4.71
CA ALA A 190 14.21 -22.99 -5.11
C ALA A 190 14.93 -23.63 -3.90
N GLU A 191 15.16 -22.86 -2.84
CA GLU A 191 15.70 -23.32 -1.56
C GLU A 191 14.64 -24.03 -0.69
N GLY A 192 13.40 -24.17 -1.17
CA GLY A 192 12.30 -24.82 -0.46
C GLY A 192 11.62 -23.92 0.59
N ILE A 193 11.97 -22.63 0.64
CA ILE A 193 11.38 -21.67 1.59
C ILE A 193 10.02 -21.23 1.08
N GLY A 194 8.99 -21.39 1.90
CA GLY A 194 7.64 -20.92 1.61
C GLY A 194 6.93 -20.50 2.89
N ARG A 195 5.61 -20.34 2.82
CA ARG A 195 4.81 -20.09 4.03
C ARG A 195 4.97 -21.25 5.02
N GLU A 196 4.96 -20.94 6.30
CA GLU A 196 5.21 -21.85 7.43
C GLU A 196 6.65 -22.37 7.58
N SER A 197 7.56 -22.07 6.65
CA SER A 197 9.00 -22.32 6.86
C SER A 197 9.50 -21.57 8.09
N SER A 198 10.42 -22.19 8.85
CA SER A 198 10.98 -21.53 10.03
C SER A 198 11.93 -20.39 9.63
N VAL A 199 12.06 -19.38 10.50
CA VAL A 199 13.06 -18.32 10.32
C VAL A 199 14.48 -18.90 10.31
N ALA A 200 14.74 -19.98 11.03
CA ALA A 200 16.04 -20.65 11.02
C ALA A 200 16.36 -21.26 9.64
N ASP A 201 15.38 -21.90 9.00
CA ASP A 201 15.55 -22.44 7.64
C ASP A 201 15.74 -21.31 6.63
N LEU A 202 14.98 -20.22 6.76
CA LEU A 202 15.13 -19.01 5.93
C LEU A 202 16.54 -18.42 6.06
N GLN A 203 17.03 -18.24 7.29
CA GLN A 203 18.36 -17.73 7.56
C GLN A 203 19.43 -18.65 6.96
N LYS A 204 19.34 -19.96 7.20
CA LYS A 204 20.26 -20.93 6.62
C LYS A 204 20.28 -20.89 5.10
N ALA A 205 19.14 -20.65 4.45
CA ALA A 205 19.05 -20.57 3.00
C ALA A 205 19.71 -19.29 2.41
N TYR A 206 19.72 -18.17 3.16
CA TYR A 206 20.07 -16.85 2.61
C TYR A 206 21.11 -16.03 3.40
N GLU A 207 21.65 -16.51 4.51
CA GLU A 207 22.61 -15.78 5.37
C GLU A 207 23.85 -15.27 4.61
N GLY A 208 24.33 -16.05 3.62
CA GLY A 208 25.47 -15.67 2.78
C GLY A 208 25.14 -14.68 1.65
N ARG A 209 23.89 -14.23 1.51
CA ARG A 209 23.42 -13.41 0.37
C ARG A 209 23.16 -11.95 0.75
N GLY A 210 23.72 -11.47 1.85
CA GLY A 210 23.53 -10.09 2.32
C GLY A 210 22.11 -9.84 2.82
N MET A 211 21.47 -10.87 3.38
CA MET A 211 20.14 -10.75 3.96
C MET A 211 20.15 -9.79 5.16
N VAL A 212 19.15 -8.92 5.23
CA VAL A 212 18.95 -7.99 6.36
C VAL A 212 17.58 -8.22 7.00
N GLU A 213 17.45 -7.98 8.30
CA GLU A 213 16.19 -8.08 9.04
C GLU A 213 15.79 -6.71 9.58
N ASP A 214 14.52 -6.35 9.44
CA ASP A 214 13.89 -5.18 10.05
C ASP A 214 12.47 -5.53 10.51
N ARG A 215 12.25 -5.57 11.82
CA ARG A 215 10.93 -5.75 12.47
C ARG A 215 10.17 -6.97 11.96
N GLY A 216 10.85 -8.11 11.82
CA GLY A 216 10.27 -9.37 11.35
C GLY A 216 10.15 -9.48 9.84
N ARG A 217 10.67 -8.51 9.07
CA ARG A 217 10.82 -8.61 7.62
C ARG A 217 12.28 -8.90 7.27
N PHE A 218 12.51 -9.94 6.49
CA PHE A 218 13.81 -10.35 6.00
C PHE A 218 13.94 -10.00 4.53
N GLU A 219 14.97 -9.27 4.13
CA GLU A 219 15.19 -8.83 2.76
C GLU A 219 16.50 -9.39 2.23
N VAL A 220 16.43 -10.08 1.09
CA VAL A 220 17.57 -10.64 0.36
C VAL A 220 17.75 -9.84 -0.93
N PRO A 221 18.88 -9.13 -1.12
CA PRO A 221 19.14 -8.45 -2.38
C PRO A 221 19.30 -9.48 -3.50
N VAL A 222 18.52 -9.31 -4.56
CA VAL A 222 18.59 -10.15 -5.78
C VAL A 222 19.47 -9.47 -6.83
N SER A 223 19.30 -8.16 -6.98
CA SER A 223 20.10 -7.29 -7.84
C SER A 223 20.12 -5.88 -7.24
N ALA A 224 20.79 -4.94 -7.90
CA ALA A 224 20.78 -3.53 -7.47
C ALA A 224 19.35 -2.94 -7.39
N ASP A 225 18.44 -3.43 -8.23
CA ASP A 225 17.07 -2.93 -8.36
C ASP A 225 15.98 -3.89 -7.85
N ARG A 226 16.32 -5.11 -7.41
CA ARG A 226 15.36 -6.11 -6.96
C ARG A 226 15.69 -6.69 -5.59
N VAL A 227 14.65 -6.98 -4.84
CA VAL A 227 14.72 -7.59 -3.51
C VAL A 227 13.69 -8.70 -3.38
N LEU A 228 14.10 -9.82 -2.79
CA LEU A 228 13.24 -10.88 -2.33
C LEU A 228 13.00 -10.64 -0.83
N ALA A 229 11.75 -10.39 -0.44
CA ALA A 229 11.40 -10.07 0.93
C ALA A 229 10.50 -11.16 1.52
N PHE A 230 10.73 -11.52 2.78
CA PHE A 230 9.96 -12.48 3.55
C PHE A 230 9.43 -11.79 4.81
N ASP A 231 8.12 -11.79 5.00
CA ASP A 231 7.52 -11.35 6.26
C ASP A 231 7.39 -12.58 7.18
N ALA A 232 7.82 -12.43 8.43
CA ALA A 232 7.80 -13.50 9.43
C ALA A 232 7.08 -13.07 10.71
N LYS A 233 6.33 -14.00 11.30
CA LYS A 233 5.64 -13.81 12.58
C LYS A 233 5.66 -15.11 13.37
N GLY A 234 5.90 -15.02 14.67
CA GLY A 234 5.97 -16.21 15.53
C GLY A 234 7.06 -17.21 15.11
N GLY A 235 8.18 -16.71 14.56
CA GLY A 235 9.31 -17.55 14.13
C GLY A 235 9.10 -18.28 12.80
N LYS A 236 8.04 -17.96 12.05
CA LYS A 236 7.72 -18.57 10.75
C LYS A 236 7.48 -17.53 9.67
N VAL A 237 7.81 -17.89 8.43
CA VAL A 237 7.47 -17.12 7.22
C VAL A 237 5.95 -17.13 7.02
N THR A 238 5.34 -15.95 6.95
CA THR A 238 3.89 -15.80 6.74
C THR A 238 3.55 -15.32 5.33
N ASN A 239 4.45 -14.58 4.68
CA ASN A 239 4.37 -14.21 3.28
C ASN A 239 5.76 -13.94 2.72
N PHE A 240 5.90 -13.94 1.40
CA PHE A 240 7.10 -13.48 0.73
C PHE A 240 6.80 -12.96 -0.68
N LEU A 241 7.66 -12.08 -1.17
CA LEU A 241 7.43 -11.34 -2.41
C LEU A 241 8.75 -10.97 -3.09
N LEU A 242 8.69 -10.79 -4.40
CA LEU A 242 9.76 -10.19 -5.21
C LEU A 242 9.35 -8.77 -5.60
N LEU A 243 10.21 -7.79 -5.36
CA LEU A 243 9.92 -6.37 -5.55
C LEU A 243 11.03 -5.68 -6.36
N SER A 244 10.63 -4.80 -7.28
CA SER A 244 11.48 -3.77 -7.88
C SER A 244 11.53 -2.51 -7.00
N LYS A 245 12.74 -2.02 -6.74
CA LYS A 245 13.01 -0.73 -6.07
C LYS A 245 12.91 0.46 -7.03
N SER A 246 13.06 0.23 -8.34
CA SER A 246 13.10 1.28 -9.36
C SER A 246 11.71 1.61 -9.93
N ILE A 247 10.81 0.63 -10.02
CA ILE A 247 9.45 0.83 -10.52
C ILE A 247 8.54 1.25 -9.37
N ARG A 248 7.97 2.46 -9.46
CA ARG A 248 7.13 3.04 -8.40
C ARG A 248 5.65 3.03 -8.77
N CYS A 249 4.78 3.14 -7.77
CA CYS A 249 3.43 3.68 -7.99
C CYS A 249 3.58 5.17 -8.35
N ARG A 250 2.60 5.73 -9.05
CA ARG A 250 2.70 7.09 -9.62
C ARG A 250 3.06 8.14 -8.58
#